data_AF-A0A9D0YZF3-F1
#
_entry.id   AF-A0A9D0YZF3-F1
#
_cell.length_a   1.000
_cell.length_b   1.000
_cell.length_c   1.000
_cell.angle_alpha   90.00
_cell.angle_beta   90.00
_cell.angle_gamma   90.00
#
_symmetry.space_group_name_H-M   'P 1'
#
loop_
_entity.id
_entity.type
_entity.pdbx_description
1 polymer ?
#
loop_
_entity_poly.entity_id
_entity_poly.type
_entity_poly.pdbx_seq_one_letter_code
_entity_poly.pdbx_strand_id
1 'polypeptide(L)'
;SIIVIVILMIMARFGVNVTSFVAGLGIAGAIAGLASQDLLKDIIGGASIIMENQFAVGDTIEVGGFEGEVISISLKSTRIKNYDGSVKILANRNVVDIINYNMAPSRAIVDIGVSYDANLDKVESILKDLVQELSNSLDNLKGPVELLGIQELSDSSVKFRVTALCVSMEHYGVERKIRKAVKERLDQENIKIPYPQIEVHHGE
;
A
#
# COMPACT_ATOMS: atom_id res chain seq x y z
N SER A 1 -20.51 -36.20 23.21
CA SER A 1 -19.51 -37.14 22.65
C SER A 1 -19.51 -38.51 23.32
N ILE A 2 -19.35 -38.61 24.65
CA ILE A 2 -19.29 -39.92 25.36
C ILE A 2 -20.62 -40.71 25.29
N ILE A 3 -21.76 -40.05 25.45
CA ILE A 3 -23.08 -40.70 25.43
C ILE A 3 -23.37 -41.40 24.09
N VAL A 4 -23.02 -40.77 22.96
CA VAL A 4 -23.20 -41.34 21.62
C VAL A 4 -22.35 -42.61 21.46
N ILE A 5 -21.10 -42.57 21.93
CA ILE A 5 -20.19 -43.73 21.88
C ILE A 5 -20.72 -44.88 22.75
N VAL A 6 -21.21 -44.59 23.96
CA VAL A 6 -21.79 -45.60 24.86
C VAL A 6 -23.05 -46.24 24.26
N ILE A 7 -23.94 -45.46 23.64
CA ILE A 7 -25.14 -45.99 22.97
C ILE A 7 -24.75 -46.92 21.81
N LEU A 8 -23.79 -46.52 20.98
CA LEU A 8 -23.28 -47.35 19.88
C LEU A 8 -22.68 -48.67 20.41
N MET A 9 -21.91 -48.62 21.51
CA MET A 9 -21.36 -49.82 22.15
C MET A 9 -22.45 -50.77 22.69
N ILE A 10 -23.51 -50.22 23.29
CA ILE A 10 -24.65 -51.02 23.76
C ILE A 10 -25.36 -51.68 22.57
N MET A 11 -25.66 -50.93 21.50
CA MET A 11 -26.31 -51.46 20.30
C MET A 11 -25.47 -52.54 19.60
N ALA A 12 -24.15 -52.38 19.59
CA ALA A 12 -23.23 -53.40 19.08
C ALA A 12 -23.36 -54.71 19.87
N ARG A 13 -23.54 -54.64 21.20
CA ARG A 13 -23.70 -55.81 22.06
C ARG A 13 -25.01 -56.55 21.83
N PHE A 14 -26.06 -55.84 21.39
CA PHE A 14 -27.35 -56.41 20.99
C PHE A 14 -27.38 -56.93 19.54
N GLY A 15 -26.23 -56.97 18.84
CA GLY A 15 -26.12 -57.53 17.49
C GLY A 15 -26.55 -56.59 16.36
N VAL A 16 -26.76 -55.29 16.64
CA VAL A 16 -27.07 -54.29 15.62
C VAL A 16 -25.80 -53.88 14.86
N ASN A 17 -25.89 -53.74 13.54
CA ASN A 17 -24.79 -53.26 12.70
C ASN A 17 -24.53 -51.76 12.93
N VAL A 18 -23.64 -51.47 13.88
CA VAL A 18 -23.18 -50.11 14.19
C VAL A 18 -22.30 -49.49 13.10
N THR A 19 -21.71 -50.28 12.19
CA THR A 19 -20.86 -49.77 11.11
C THR A 19 -21.62 -48.80 10.22
N SER A 20 -22.90 -49.07 9.93
CA SER A 20 -23.75 -48.18 9.13
C SER A 20 -24.02 -46.84 9.85
N PHE A 21 -24.21 -46.87 11.16
CA PHE A 21 -24.39 -45.66 11.97
C PHE A 21 -23.10 -44.84 12.07
N VAL A 22 -21.96 -45.51 12.28
CA VAL A 22 -20.65 -44.86 12.31
C VAL A 22 -20.32 -44.23 10.96
N ALA A 23 -20.62 -44.92 9.85
CA ALA A 23 -20.47 -44.38 8.51
C ALA A 23 -21.33 -43.13 8.29
N GLY A 24 -22.61 -43.17 8.68
CA GLY A 24 -23.52 -42.02 8.59
C GLY A 24 -23.06 -40.83 9.45
N LEU A 25 -22.61 -41.08 10.68
CA LEU A 25 -22.04 -40.05 11.56
C LEU A 25 -20.74 -39.47 11.01
N GLY A 26 -19.90 -40.29 10.37
CA GLY A 26 -18.67 -39.84 9.71
C GLY A 26 -18.97 -38.89 8.54
N ILE A 27 -19.95 -39.22 7.70
CA ILE A 27 -20.38 -38.35 6.60
C ILE A 27 -20.96 -37.04 7.15
N ALA A 28 -21.86 -37.12 8.14
CA ALA A 28 -22.44 -35.93 8.77
C ALA A 28 -21.37 -35.02 9.41
N GLY A 29 -20.38 -35.62 10.08
CA GLY A 29 -19.25 -34.89 10.67
C GLY A 29 -18.37 -34.23 9.61
N ALA A 30 -18.09 -34.91 8.50
CA ALA A 30 -17.33 -34.34 7.40
C ALA A 30 -18.03 -33.13 6.78
N ILE A 31 -19.35 -33.21 6.54
CA ILE A 31 -20.15 -32.09 6.03
C ILE A 31 -20.13 -30.91 7.01
N ALA A 32 -20.33 -31.15 8.30
CA ALA A 32 -20.28 -30.11 9.33
C ALA A 32 -18.90 -29.42 9.40
N GLY A 33 -17.82 -30.19 9.25
CA GLY A 33 -16.45 -29.68 9.18
C GLY A 33 -16.22 -28.81 7.95
N LEU A 34 -16.65 -29.26 6.76
CA LEU A 34 -16.57 -28.48 5.53
C LEU A 34 -17.38 -27.19 5.62
N ALA A 35 -18.58 -27.23 6.20
CA ALA A 35 -19.41 -26.05 6.42
C ALA A 35 -18.75 -25.01 7.36
N SER A 36 -17.90 -25.48 8.28
CA SER A 36 -17.23 -24.62 9.27
C SER A 36 -15.81 -24.20 8.86
N GLN A 37 -15.28 -24.77 7.77
CA GLN A 37 -13.88 -24.59 7.37
C GLN A 37 -13.53 -23.12 7.13
N ASP A 38 -14.39 -22.39 6.44
CA ASP A 38 -14.16 -20.97 6.12
C ASP A 38 -14.15 -20.08 7.36
N LEU A 39 -15.01 -20.35 8.34
CA LEU A 39 -15.02 -19.63 9.62
C LEU A 39 -13.72 -19.86 10.38
N LEU A 40 -13.21 -21.08 10.39
CA LEU A 40 -11.93 -21.39 11.03
C LEU A 40 -10.78 -20.67 10.34
N LYS A 41 -10.77 -20.64 9.00
CA LYS A 41 -9.77 -19.87 8.22
C LYS A 41 -9.83 -18.38 8.53
N ASP A 42 -11.04 -17.81 8.60
CA ASP A 42 -11.22 -16.40 8.96
C ASP A 42 -10.64 -16.10 10.35
N ILE A 43 -10.93 -16.92 11.35
CA ILE A 43 -10.44 -16.73 12.73
C ILE A 43 -8.92 -16.84 12.81
N ILE A 44 -8.34 -17.86 12.16
CA ILE A 44 -6.88 -18.04 12.13
C ILE A 44 -6.21 -16.86 11.42
N GLY A 45 -6.76 -16.42 10.29
CA GLY A 45 -6.27 -15.24 9.58
C GLY A 45 -6.35 -13.98 10.43
N GLY A 46 -7.47 -13.75 11.12
CA GLY A 46 -7.62 -12.63 12.04
C GLY A 46 -6.63 -12.68 13.21
N ALA A 47 -6.41 -13.85 13.78
CA ALA A 47 -5.43 -14.04 14.85
C ALA A 47 -4.00 -13.80 14.37
N SER A 48 -3.63 -14.26 13.17
CA SER A 48 -2.30 -14.03 12.58
C SER A 48 -2.06 -12.54 12.30
N ILE A 49 -3.03 -11.81 11.74
CA ILE A 49 -2.93 -10.35 11.53
C ILE A 49 -2.57 -9.63 12.85
N ILE A 50 -3.27 -9.98 13.94
CA ILE A 50 -3.07 -9.35 15.26
C ILE A 50 -1.74 -9.80 15.89
N MET A 51 -1.42 -11.09 15.82
CA MET A 51 -0.24 -11.68 16.48
C MET A 51 1.06 -11.24 15.81
N GLU A 52 1.07 -11.17 14.48
CA GLU A 52 2.24 -10.75 13.71
C GLU A 52 2.29 -9.23 13.49
N ASN A 53 1.24 -8.51 13.92
CA ASN A 53 1.08 -7.07 13.74
C ASN A 53 1.33 -6.64 12.28
N GLN A 54 0.70 -7.36 11.34
CA GLN A 54 0.87 -7.11 9.90
C GLN A 54 0.37 -5.71 9.51
N PHE A 55 -0.68 -5.24 10.18
CA PHE A 55 -1.19 -3.87 10.13
C PHE A 55 -2.11 -3.61 11.33
N ALA A 56 -2.26 -2.35 11.68
CA ALA A 56 -3.12 -1.89 12.78
C ALA A 56 -4.28 -1.00 12.28
N VAL A 57 -5.23 -0.74 13.17
CA VAL A 57 -6.26 0.28 12.92
C VAL A 57 -5.58 1.65 12.78
N GLY A 58 -5.89 2.37 11.70
CA GLY A 58 -5.26 3.63 11.32
C GLY A 58 -4.14 3.50 10.27
N ASP A 59 -3.67 2.29 9.99
CA ASP A 59 -2.72 2.08 8.90
C ASP A 59 -3.41 2.21 7.54
N THR A 60 -2.73 2.81 6.57
CA THR A 60 -3.13 2.73 5.16
C THR A 60 -2.52 1.49 4.55
N ILE A 61 -3.38 0.64 3.98
CA ILE A 61 -2.98 -0.61 3.32
C ILE A 61 -3.62 -0.74 1.95
N GLU A 62 -2.98 -1.50 1.06
CA GLU A 62 -3.58 -1.98 -0.18
C GLU A 62 -3.77 -3.50 -0.12
N VAL A 63 -5.00 -3.96 -0.41
CA VAL A 63 -5.33 -5.38 -0.53
C VAL A 63 -6.19 -5.64 -1.76
N GLY A 64 -5.64 -6.44 -2.68
CA GLY A 64 -6.31 -6.83 -3.92
C GLY A 64 -6.75 -5.62 -4.74
N GLY A 65 -5.85 -4.66 -4.95
CA GLY A 65 -6.09 -3.44 -5.73
C GLY A 65 -6.99 -2.40 -5.06
N PHE A 66 -7.27 -2.54 -3.76
CA PHE A 66 -8.03 -1.55 -3.01
C PHE A 66 -7.18 -0.97 -1.89
N GLU A 67 -6.82 0.31 -2.04
CA GLU A 67 -6.07 1.09 -1.06
C GLU A 67 -7.02 1.82 -0.11
N GLY A 68 -6.67 1.87 1.18
CA GLY A 68 -7.38 2.70 2.15
C GLY A 68 -6.92 2.50 3.59
N GLU A 69 -7.51 3.27 4.49
CA GLU A 69 -7.22 3.24 5.92
C GLU A 69 -8.00 2.12 6.62
N VAL A 70 -7.32 1.33 7.45
CA VAL A 70 -7.95 0.29 8.26
C VAL A 70 -8.76 0.93 9.38
N ILE A 71 -10.09 0.84 9.31
CA ILE A 71 -10.98 1.43 10.32
C ILE A 71 -11.34 0.46 11.46
N SER A 72 -11.27 -0.86 11.20
CA SER A 72 -11.54 -1.87 12.22
C SER A 72 -11.02 -3.24 11.83
N ILE A 73 -10.50 -3.99 12.80
CA ILE A 73 -10.09 -5.38 12.68
C ILE A 73 -10.96 -6.21 13.63
N SER A 74 -11.58 -7.27 13.12
CA SER A 74 -12.33 -8.27 13.90
C SER A 74 -11.76 -9.66 13.64
N LEU A 75 -12.10 -10.65 14.47
CA LEU A 75 -11.63 -12.03 14.28
C LEU A 75 -12.02 -12.61 12.91
N LYS A 76 -13.17 -12.22 12.36
CA LYS A 76 -13.66 -12.73 11.06
C LYS A 76 -13.27 -11.86 9.86
N SER A 77 -13.22 -10.55 10.05
CA SER A 77 -13.15 -9.60 8.94
C SER A 77 -12.43 -8.31 9.31
N THR A 78 -11.82 -7.69 8.31
CA THR A 78 -11.21 -6.37 8.36
C THR A 78 -12.01 -5.39 7.50
N ARG A 79 -12.09 -4.13 7.93
CA ARG A 79 -12.75 -3.05 7.17
C ARG A 79 -11.73 -1.98 6.83
N ILE A 80 -11.72 -1.59 5.55
CA ILE A 80 -10.81 -0.60 4.97
C ILE A 80 -11.65 0.51 4.35
N LYS A 81 -11.31 1.77 4.63
CA LYS A 81 -11.99 2.95 4.07
C LYS A 81 -11.07 3.66 3.07
N ASN A 82 -11.50 3.82 1.84
CA ASN A 82 -10.77 4.58 0.82
C ASN A 82 -10.94 6.09 1.03
N TYR A 83 -10.06 6.88 0.42
CA TYR A 83 -10.10 8.34 0.41
C TYR A 83 -11.45 8.90 -0.12
N ASP A 84 -12.08 8.22 -1.08
CA ASP A 84 -13.40 8.59 -1.60
C ASP A 84 -14.57 8.34 -0.63
N GLY A 85 -14.29 7.72 0.52
CA GLY A 85 -15.25 7.39 1.57
C GLY A 85 -15.88 6.01 1.45
N SER A 86 -15.61 5.25 0.39
CA SER A 86 -16.08 3.87 0.24
C SER A 86 -15.43 2.94 1.28
N VAL A 87 -16.18 1.94 1.76
CA VAL A 87 -15.72 0.98 2.76
C VAL A 87 -15.75 -0.43 2.19
N LYS A 88 -14.57 -1.07 2.10
CA LYS A 88 -14.42 -2.46 1.71
C LYS A 88 -14.38 -3.33 2.97
N ILE A 89 -15.22 -4.37 3.00
CA ILE A 89 -15.25 -5.37 4.07
C ILE A 89 -14.65 -6.66 3.51
N LEU A 90 -13.57 -7.13 4.13
CA LEU A 90 -12.82 -8.30 3.71
C LEU A 90 -12.90 -9.37 4.79
N ALA A 91 -13.20 -10.60 4.40
CA ALA A 91 -12.97 -11.75 5.27
C ALA A 91 -11.46 -11.92 5.47
N ASN A 92 -11.02 -12.21 6.71
CA ASN A 92 -9.59 -12.27 7.00
C ASN A 92 -8.87 -13.38 6.22
N ARG A 93 -9.57 -14.44 5.82
CA ARG A 93 -9.00 -15.48 4.94
C ARG A 93 -8.59 -14.97 3.55
N ASN A 94 -9.11 -13.81 3.14
CA ASN A 94 -8.81 -13.17 1.84
C ASN A 94 -7.78 -12.04 1.98
N VAL A 95 -7.24 -11.80 3.17
CA VAL A 95 -6.19 -10.81 3.41
C VAL A 95 -4.86 -11.50 3.13
N VAL A 96 -4.44 -11.47 1.87
CA VAL A 96 -3.20 -12.06 1.36
C VAL A 96 -2.51 -10.99 0.50
N ASP A 97 -1.18 -11.02 0.45
CA ASP A 97 -0.37 -10.10 -0.35
C ASP A 97 -0.71 -8.62 -0.09
N ILE A 98 -0.54 -8.20 1.16
CA ILE A 98 -0.82 -6.82 1.60
C ILE A 98 0.35 -5.89 1.28
N ILE A 99 0.05 -4.64 0.97
CA ILE A 99 1.03 -3.54 1.01
C ILE A 99 0.64 -2.64 2.19
N ASN A 100 1.56 -2.43 3.14
CA ASN A 100 1.33 -1.51 4.25
C ASN A 100 2.22 -0.26 4.08
N TYR A 101 1.59 0.91 3.94
CA TYR A 101 2.28 2.18 3.69
C TYR A 101 2.76 2.86 4.97
N ASN A 102 2.36 2.38 6.14
CA ASN A 102 2.69 2.94 7.44
C ASN A 102 3.88 2.22 8.13
N MET A 103 4.27 1.03 7.67
CA MET A 103 5.39 0.26 8.26
C MET A 103 6.76 0.93 8.07
N ALA A 104 6.93 1.72 7.01
CA ALA A 104 8.17 2.40 6.70
C ALA A 104 7.91 3.88 6.35
N PRO A 105 8.89 4.78 6.58
CA PRO A 105 8.85 6.14 6.04
C PRO A 105 8.56 6.16 4.54
N SER A 106 7.72 7.08 4.09
CA SER A 106 7.51 7.30 2.66
C SER A 106 8.63 8.12 2.07
N ARG A 107 8.82 8.02 0.74
CA ARG A 107 9.75 8.87 0.00
C ARG A 107 8.98 9.70 -1.01
N ALA A 108 9.07 11.02 -0.86
CA ALA A 108 8.61 11.97 -1.87
C ALA A 108 9.58 11.98 -3.04
N ILE A 109 9.08 11.89 -4.27
CA ILE A 109 9.89 11.92 -5.49
C ILE A 109 9.31 12.97 -6.43
N VAL A 110 10.14 13.94 -6.83
CA VAL A 110 9.75 15.02 -7.74
C VAL A 110 10.76 15.12 -8.88
N ASP A 111 10.28 14.88 -10.10
CA ASP A 111 11.04 15.10 -11.32
C ASP A 111 10.75 16.50 -11.88
N ILE A 112 11.80 17.24 -12.17
CA ILE A 112 11.79 18.66 -12.53
C ILE A 112 12.36 18.78 -13.94
N GLY A 113 11.52 19.06 -14.92
CA GLY A 113 11.93 19.24 -16.31
C GLY A 113 12.41 20.66 -16.62
N VAL A 114 13.58 20.79 -17.23
CA VAL A 114 14.11 22.03 -17.81
C VAL A 114 14.40 21.87 -19.30
N SER A 115 14.45 22.98 -20.05
CA SER A 115 14.76 22.94 -21.49
C SER A 115 16.15 22.36 -21.75
N TYR A 116 16.35 21.70 -22.89
CA TYR A 116 17.68 21.27 -23.36
C TYR A 116 18.66 22.43 -23.54
N ASP A 117 18.15 23.62 -23.86
CA ASP A 117 18.96 24.83 -24.01
C ASP A 117 19.33 25.49 -22.66
N ALA A 118 18.81 24.98 -21.54
CA ALA A 118 19.12 25.54 -20.24
C ALA A 118 20.57 25.21 -19.84
N ASN A 119 21.23 26.14 -19.16
CA ASN A 119 22.53 25.86 -18.54
C ASN A 119 22.32 24.90 -17.35
N LEU A 120 22.63 23.62 -17.56
CA LEU A 120 22.36 22.56 -16.58
C LEU A 120 23.15 22.73 -15.28
N ASP A 121 24.39 23.22 -15.34
CA ASP A 121 25.21 23.49 -14.14
C ASP A 121 24.56 24.59 -13.28
N LYS A 122 24.05 25.65 -13.93
CA LYS A 122 23.32 26.73 -13.25
C LYS A 122 22.04 26.18 -12.59
N VAL A 123 21.27 25.37 -13.32
CA VAL A 123 20.04 24.74 -12.79
C VAL A 123 20.37 23.87 -11.58
N GLU A 124 21.40 23.03 -11.68
CA GLU A 124 21.81 22.14 -10.59
C GLU A 124 22.22 22.92 -9.35
N SER A 125 23.00 24.01 -9.51
CA SER A 125 23.37 24.88 -8.39
C SER A 125 22.15 25.47 -7.69
N ILE A 126 21.20 26.02 -8.45
CA ILE A 126 19.98 26.62 -7.92
C ILE A 126 19.13 25.58 -7.18
N LEU A 127 19.02 24.38 -7.73
CA LEU A 127 18.28 23.30 -7.11
C LEU A 127 18.98 22.80 -5.83
N LYS A 128 20.32 22.75 -5.79
CA LYS A 128 21.09 22.39 -4.59
C LYS A 128 20.82 23.37 -3.44
N ASP A 129 20.85 24.66 -3.73
CA ASP A 129 20.56 25.70 -2.73
C ASP A 129 19.11 25.56 -2.23
N LEU A 130 18.17 25.37 -3.16
CA LEU A 130 16.76 25.20 -2.83
C LEU A 130 16.51 23.96 -1.96
N VAL A 131 17.08 22.80 -2.27
CA VAL A 131 16.86 21.59 -1.45
C VAL A 131 17.44 21.74 -0.05
N GLN A 132 18.53 22.50 0.11
CA GLN A 132 19.09 22.80 1.43
C GLN A 132 18.16 23.73 2.24
N GLU A 133 17.54 24.73 1.61
CA GLU A 133 16.52 25.57 2.26
C GLU A 133 15.26 24.76 2.65
N LEU A 134 14.79 23.90 1.74
CA LEU A 134 13.62 23.04 1.97
C LEU A 134 13.85 22.03 3.08
N SER A 135 15.06 21.50 3.20
CA SER A 135 15.45 20.59 4.30
C SER A 135 15.26 21.22 5.68
N ASN A 136 15.35 22.55 5.79
CA ASN A 136 15.21 23.27 7.06
C ASN A 136 13.81 23.85 7.29
N SER A 137 12.97 23.92 6.26
CA SER A 137 11.68 24.63 6.31
C SER A 137 10.46 23.74 6.13
N LEU A 138 10.62 22.55 5.54
CA LEU A 138 9.52 21.61 5.35
C LEU A 138 9.30 20.74 6.59
N ASP A 139 8.05 20.72 7.06
CA ASP A 139 7.60 19.76 8.08
C ASP A 139 7.49 18.33 7.52
N ASN A 140 7.32 17.37 8.42
CA ASN A 140 7.10 15.94 8.12
C ASN A 140 8.25 15.25 7.39
N LEU A 141 9.45 15.83 7.40
CA LEU A 141 10.66 15.20 6.91
C LEU A 141 11.28 14.27 7.96
N LYS A 142 11.88 13.16 7.50
CA LYS A 142 12.69 12.23 8.29
C LYS A 142 14.16 12.23 7.88
N GLY A 143 14.56 13.21 7.07
CA GLY A 143 15.91 13.40 6.55
C GLY A 143 15.97 14.64 5.66
N PRO A 144 17.14 14.98 5.11
CA PRO A 144 17.25 16.11 4.19
C PRO A 144 16.47 15.85 2.89
N VAL A 145 16.14 16.93 2.21
CA VAL A 145 15.74 16.91 0.80
C VAL A 145 17.03 16.82 -0.03
N GLU A 146 17.06 15.88 -0.96
CA GLU A 146 18.25 15.53 -1.73
C GLU A 146 18.00 15.76 -3.22
N LEU A 147 18.92 16.46 -3.89
CA LEU A 147 18.99 16.49 -5.34
C LEU A 147 19.87 15.32 -5.82
N LEU A 148 19.30 14.40 -6.59
CA LEU A 148 20.03 13.26 -7.15
C LEU A 148 20.75 13.60 -8.46
N GLY A 149 20.38 14.71 -9.10
CA GLY A 149 20.92 15.14 -10.39
C GLY A 149 20.00 14.80 -11.56
N ILE A 150 20.57 14.70 -12.76
CA ILE A 150 19.83 14.39 -13.99
C ILE A 150 19.40 12.92 -13.97
N GLN A 151 18.10 12.70 -14.10
CA GLN A 151 17.45 11.39 -14.00
C GLN A 151 17.01 10.84 -15.35
N GLU A 152 16.60 11.71 -16.27
CA GLU A 152 16.00 11.32 -17.54
C GLU A 152 16.18 12.44 -18.59
N LEU A 153 16.46 12.06 -19.83
CA LEU A 153 16.40 12.93 -21.01
C LEU A 153 15.10 12.59 -21.75
N SER A 154 14.05 13.39 -21.57
CA SER A 154 12.72 13.16 -22.17
C SER A 154 12.56 13.93 -23.48
N ASP A 155 11.46 13.71 -24.20
CA ASP A 155 11.20 14.25 -25.55
C ASP A 155 11.40 15.78 -25.71
N SER A 156 11.16 16.56 -24.65
CA SER A 156 11.33 18.03 -24.69
C SER A 156 11.94 18.61 -23.41
N SER A 157 12.54 17.78 -22.55
CA SER A 157 13.11 18.25 -21.29
C SER A 157 14.22 17.36 -20.73
N VAL A 158 15.20 17.96 -20.08
CA VAL A 158 16.12 17.28 -19.16
C VAL A 158 15.48 17.28 -17.76
N LYS A 159 15.27 16.11 -17.17
CA LYS A 159 14.64 16.00 -15.84
C LYS A 159 15.69 15.83 -14.75
N PHE A 160 15.67 16.72 -13.76
CA PHE A 160 16.35 16.55 -12.49
C PHE A 160 15.45 15.85 -11.48
N ARG A 161 15.99 14.96 -10.65
CA ARG A 161 15.24 14.30 -9.58
C ARG A 161 15.59 14.85 -8.21
N VAL A 162 14.56 15.27 -7.49
CA VAL A 162 14.62 15.63 -6.06
C VAL A 162 13.86 14.58 -5.27
N THR A 163 14.44 14.12 -4.15
CA THR A 163 13.76 13.19 -3.24
C THR A 163 13.81 13.68 -1.80
N ALA A 164 12.84 13.29 -0.99
CA ALA A 164 12.85 13.55 0.43
C ALA A 164 12.25 12.36 1.19
N LEU A 165 12.94 11.91 2.24
CA LEU A 165 12.38 10.93 3.16
C LEU A 165 11.41 11.65 4.11
N CYS A 166 10.18 11.18 4.22
CA CYS A 166 9.14 11.82 5.02
C CYS A 166 8.40 10.83 5.92
N VAL A 167 7.58 11.37 6.81
CA VAL A 167 6.61 10.59 7.58
C VAL A 167 5.73 9.80 6.59
N SER A 168 5.32 8.60 6.99
CA SER A 168 4.47 7.73 6.19
C SER A 168 3.21 8.45 5.76
N MET A 169 2.76 8.24 4.52
CA MET A 169 1.60 8.90 3.90
C MET A 169 1.69 10.43 3.69
N GLU A 170 2.76 11.09 4.13
CA GLU A 170 2.96 12.54 3.93
C GLU A 170 3.62 12.90 2.59
N HIS A 171 4.08 11.91 1.83
CA HIS A 171 4.86 12.11 0.60
C HIS A 171 4.13 12.99 -0.42
N TYR A 172 2.82 12.80 -0.63
CA TYR A 172 2.04 13.66 -1.52
C TYR A 172 2.03 15.13 -1.09
N GLY A 173 1.96 15.40 0.22
CA GLY A 173 2.02 16.75 0.77
C GLY A 173 3.38 17.39 0.55
N VAL A 174 4.44 16.65 0.88
CA VAL A 174 5.83 17.07 0.69
C VAL A 174 6.15 17.34 -0.79
N GLU A 175 5.76 16.43 -1.68
CA GLU A 175 5.97 16.61 -3.12
C GLU A 175 5.29 17.86 -3.68
N ARG A 176 4.06 18.15 -3.25
CA ARG A 176 3.35 19.38 -3.67
C ARG A 176 4.09 20.63 -3.22
N LYS A 177 4.61 20.64 -1.99
CA LYS A 177 5.40 21.76 -1.46
C LYS A 177 6.71 21.92 -2.24
N ILE A 178 7.42 20.82 -2.52
CA ILE A 178 8.65 20.82 -3.35
C ILE A 178 8.35 21.35 -4.76
N ARG A 179 7.33 20.82 -5.44
CA ARG A 179 6.94 21.26 -6.80
C ARG A 179 6.65 22.76 -6.85
N LYS A 180 5.92 23.28 -5.86
CA LYS A 180 5.62 24.72 -5.77
C LYS A 180 6.90 25.55 -5.58
N ALA A 181 7.74 25.18 -4.61
CA ALA A 181 8.97 25.91 -4.32
C ALA A 181 9.94 25.91 -5.51
N VAL A 182 10.05 24.77 -6.20
CA VAL A 182 10.83 24.65 -7.43
C VAL A 182 10.30 25.59 -8.51
N LYS A 183 8.98 25.59 -8.76
CA LYS A 183 8.38 26.48 -9.76
C LYS A 183 8.69 27.95 -9.49
N GLU A 184 8.48 28.39 -8.25
CA GLU A 184 8.73 29.77 -7.83
C GLU A 184 10.21 30.14 -7.95
N ARG A 185 11.14 29.25 -7.56
CA ARG A 185 12.57 29.47 -7.68
C ARG A 185 13.03 29.56 -9.14
N LEU A 186 12.57 28.64 -10.00
CA LEU A 186 12.93 28.66 -11.42
C LEU A 186 12.42 29.92 -12.12
N ASP A 187 11.22 30.40 -11.76
CA ASP A 187 10.67 31.65 -12.29
C ASP A 187 11.53 32.86 -11.88
N GLN A 188 11.93 32.94 -10.61
CA GLN A 188 12.81 34.01 -10.09
C GLN A 188 14.16 34.04 -10.83
N GLU A 189 14.69 32.87 -11.16
CA GLU A 189 15.98 32.71 -11.83
C GLU A 189 15.88 32.76 -13.37
N ASN A 190 14.68 33.01 -13.91
CA ASN A 190 14.35 33.02 -15.34
C ASN A 190 14.72 31.72 -16.06
N ILE A 191 14.59 30.57 -15.37
CA ILE A 191 14.76 29.24 -15.96
C ILE A 191 13.42 28.78 -16.52
N LYS A 192 13.39 28.56 -17.83
CA LYS A 192 12.17 28.15 -18.54
C LYS A 192 11.89 26.66 -18.33
N ILE A 193 10.72 26.37 -17.80
CA ILE A 193 10.12 25.03 -17.86
C ILE A 193 9.58 24.83 -19.29
N PRO A 194 10.02 23.81 -20.02
CA PRO A 194 9.71 23.67 -21.44
C PRO A 194 8.24 23.28 -21.64
N TYR A 195 7.62 23.89 -22.64
CA TYR A 195 6.41 23.34 -23.25
C TYR A 195 6.82 22.19 -24.19
N PRO A 196 5.93 21.23 -24.49
CA PRO A 196 6.17 20.25 -25.54
C PRO A 196 6.62 20.92 -26.83
N GLN A 197 7.76 20.50 -27.39
CA GLN A 197 8.30 21.02 -28.64
C GLN A 197 8.01 20.03 -29.78
N ILE A 198 7.62 20.53 -30.94
CA ILE A 198 7.43 19.73 -32.16
C ILE A 198 8.26 20.38 -33.26
N GLU A 199 9.15 19.60 -33.85
CA GLU A 199 9.90 20.02 -35.04
C GLU A 199 9.13 19.59 -36.29
N VAL A 200 8.73 20.56 -37.13
CA VAL A 200 8.00 20.29 -38.38
C VAL A 200 8.93 20.50 -39.56
N HIS A 201 9.41 19.40 -40.13
CA HIS A 201 10.21 19.40 -41.34
C HIS A 201 9.27 19.59 -42.54
N HIS A 202 9.30 20.76 -43.16
CA HIS A 202 8.57 21.01 -44.40
C HIS A 202 9.42 20.43 -45.53
N GLY A 203 8.95 19.34 -46.16
CA GLY A 203 9.68 18.73 -47.28
C GLY A 203 9.84 19.72 -48.43
N GLU A 204 11.08 19.86 -48.91
CA GLU A 204 11.40 20.55 -50.18
C GLU A 204 10.96 19.72 -51.40
#